data_AF-A0A251UQT6-F1
#
_entry.id   AF-A0A251UQT6-F1
#
_cell.length_a   1.000
_cell.length_b   1.000
_cell.length_c   1.000
_cell.angle_alpha   90.00
_cell.angle_beta   90.00
_cell.angle_gamma   90.00
#
_symmetry.space_group_name_H-M   'P 1'
#
loop_
_entity.id
_entity.type
_entity.pdbx_description
1 polymer ?
#
loop_
_entity_poly.entity_id
_entity_poly.type
_entity_poly.pdbx_seq_one_letter_code
_entity_poly.pdbx_strand_id
1 'polypeptide(L)'
;MLLLNLRFVNLNKLFRSKPCSLALPPDSPLRIEEPIYKGLRRFLLKMMLFYSKQSKSIRQANVIYRRVVSQADKPAIYDAFRLEKTFRTNFSMLVVHMWLCLRRLKAEGKEGVELGQYVYEIYNHDLETRVSKAGVNLLLSKWMRELEKVFYGNIVAFETAMLPGAKHDDLLNAVWKNVFAEDGSSKLDAAALPAVMAFTRYIRRECICLSLTDKEAMFSGNFMFTPLDNPKP
;
A
#
# COMPACT_ATOMS: atom_id res chain seq x y z
N MET A 1 -12.06 -35.82 8.03
CA MET A 1 -12.04 -34.80 6.96
C MET A 1 -12.77 -33.57 7.49
N LEU A 2 -12.07 -32.79 8.31
CA LEU A 2 -12.62 -31.67 9.07
C LEU A 2 -12.77 -30.46 8.15
N LEU A 3 -14.01 -30.03 7.92
CA LEU A 3 -14.37 -28.76 7.33
C LEU A 3 -13.83 -27.63 8.20
N LEU A 4 -12.68 -27.06 7.81
CA LEU A 4 -12.20 -25.80 8.34
C LEU A 4 -13.21 -24.71 7.97
N ASN A 5 -13.96 -24.28 8.99
CA ASN A 5 -14.76 -23.05 8.98
C ASN A 5 -13.83 -21.85 8.74
N LEU A 6 -13.50 -21.60 7.47
CA LEU A 6 -12.98 -20.31 7.03
C LEU A 6 -14.11 -19.29 7.19
N ARG A 7 -14.13 -18.62 8.35
CA ARG A 7 -14.98 -17.45 8.57
C ARG A 7 -14.47 -16.35 7.65
N PHE A 8 -14.91 -16.36 6.40
CA PHE A 8 -14.67 -15.27 5.47
C PHE A 8 -15.15 -13.97 6.11
N VAL A 9 -14.31 -12.93 6.11
CA VAL A 9 -14.78 -11.57 6.29
C VAL A 9 -15.96 -11.39 5.36
N ASN A 10 -17.09 -10.87 5.84
CA ASN A 10 -18.16 -10.48 4.96
C ASN A 10 -17.70 -9.22 4.21
N LEU A 11 -16.90 -9.42 3.15
CA LEU A 11 -16.32 -8.37 2.31
C LEU A 11 -17.40 -7.44 1.77
N ASN A 12 -18.60 -7.98 1.53
CA ASN A 12 -19.75 -7.19 1.13
C ASN A 12 -20.20 -6.23 2.23
N LYS A 13 -20.20 -6.63 3.51
CA LYS A 13 -20.48 -5.73 4.64
C LYS A 13 -19.35 -4.71 4.86
N LEU A 14 -18.09 -5.15 4.82
CA LEU A 14 -16.93 -4.29 5.04
C LEU A 14 -16.87 -3.15 4.01
N PHE A 15 -17.04 -3.47 2.73
CA PHE A 15 -16.95 -2.49 1.64
C PHE A 15 -18.24 -1.69 1.40
N ARG A 16 -19.33 -1.99 2.11
CA ARG A 16 -20.55 -1.18 2.14
C ARG A 16 -20.62 -0.23 3.34
N SER A 17 -19.71 -0.36 4.30
CA SER A 17 -19.60 0.58 5.42
C SER A 17 -19.18 1.97 4.93
N LYS A 18 -19.66 3.02 5.62
CA LYS A 18 -19.27 4.41 5.31
C LYS A 18 -17.74 4.54 5.42
N PRO A 19 -17.06 5.10 4.40
CA PRO A 19 -15.65 5.45 4.50
C PRO A 19 -15.35 6.36 5.70
N CYS A 20 -14.22 6.16 6.34
CA CYS A 20 -13.76 6.95 7.50
C CYS A 20 -12.25 7.15 7.44
N SER A 21 -11.70 8.05 8.26
CA SER A 21 -10.25 8.21 8.38
C SER A 21 -9.58 6.88 8.75
N LEU A 22 -8.38 6.65 8.20
CA LEU A 22 -7.49 5.54 8.54
C LEU A 22 -6.47 5.90 9.63
N ALA A 23 -6.53 7.12 10.16
CA ALA A 23 -5.65 7.56 11.24
C ALA A 23 -5.78 6.62 12.45
N LEU A 24 -4.62 6.25 13.02
CA LEU A 24 -4.58 5.49 14.25
C LEU A 24 -5.10 6.36 15.41
N PRO A 25 -5.99 5.82 16.28
CA PRO A 25 -6.47 6.58 17.43
C PRO A 25 -5.31 6.87 18.39
N PRO A 26 -5.33 7.98 19.15
CA PRO A 26 -4.19 8.46 19.94
C PRO A 26 -3.59 7.43 20.92
N ASP A 27 -4.39 6.50 21.41
CA ASP A 27 -4.05 5.44 22.36
C ASP A 27 -3.59 4.13 21.68
N SER A 28 -3.56 4.07 20.35
CA SER A 28 -3.18 2.86 19.63
C SER A 28 -1.71 2.49 19.88
N PRO A 29 -1.42 1.22 20.26
CA PRO A 29 -0.05 0.75 20.46
C PRO A 29 0.76 0.68 19.16
N LEU A 30 0.09 0.85 18.01
CA LEU A 30 0.73 0.87 16.69
C LEU A 30 1.20 2.27 16.31
N ARG A 31 0.89 3.31 17.10
CA ARG A 31 1.38 4.66 16.85
C ARG A 31 2.89 4.73 17.05
N ILE A 32 3.52 5.54 16.22
CA ILE A 32 4.94 5.84 16.30
C ILE A 32 5.05 7.31 16.65
N GLU A 33 5.64 7.58 17.81
CA GLU A 33 5.98 8.90 18.28
C GLU A 33 7.45 9.19 17.98
N GLU A 34 7.77 10.41 17.52
CA GLU A 34 9.17 10.82 17.43
C GLU A 34 9.73 10.99 18.85
N PRO A 35 10.83 10.29 19.22
CA PRO A 35 11.40 10.41 20.55
C PRO A 35 11.92 11.83 20.80
N ILE A 36 11.42 12.47 21.86
CA ILE A 36 11.84 13.83 22.25
C ILE A 36 13.03 13.74 23.21
N TYR A 37 14.24 13.91 22.69
CA TYR A 37 15.45 13.95 23.53
C TYR A 37 15.68 15.35 24.13
N LYS A 38 16.21 15.42 25.35
CA LYS A 38 16.54 16.67 26.09
C LYS A 38 18.03 16.76 26.44
N GLY A 39 18.49 17.94 26.84
CA GLY A 39 19.86 18.19 27.35
C GLY A 39 20.98 17.89 26.35
N LEU A 40 22.11 17.38 26.86
CA LEU A 40 23.30 17.06 26.07
C LEU A 40 23.01 16.08 24.91
N ARG A 41 22.14 15.08 25.15
CA ARG A 41 21.74 14.12 24.11
C ARG A 41 21.03 14.79 22.94
N ARG A 42 20.15 15.77 23.21
CA ARG A 42 19.51 16.57 22.15
C ARG A 42 20.53 17.36 21.37
N PHE A 43 21.49 17.99 22.06
CA PHE A 43 22.57 18.75 21.44
C PHE A 43 23.41 17.88 20.50
N LEU A 44 23.89 16.72 20.98
CA LEU A 44 24.67 15.77 20.18
C LEU A 44 23.89 15.27 18.95
N LEU A 45 22.63 14.87 19.11
CA LEU A 45 21.78 14.44 18.00
C LEU A 45 21.54 15.56 16.97
N LYS A 46 21.39 16.81 17.44
CA LYS A 46 21.27 17.97 16.55
C LYS A 46 22.55 18.18 15.73
N MET A 47 23.73 18.05 16.34
CA MET A 47 25.01 18.13 15.64
C MET A 47 25.18 17.01 14.60
N MET A 48 24.67 15.81 14.88
CA MET A 48 24.63 14.68 13.93
C MET A 48 23.46 14.73 12.94
N LEU A 49 22.85 15.91 12.73
CA LEU A 49 21.76 16.14 11.76
C LEU A 49 20.48 15.31 11.98
N PHE A 50 20.29 14.68 13.15
CA PHE A 50 19.12 13.84 13.44
C PHE A 50 17.78 14.56 13.25
N TYR A 51 17.75 15.86 13.52
CA TYR A 51 16.56 16.72 13.39
C TYR A 51 16.49 17.46 12.05
N SER A 52 17.39 17.18 11.11
CA SER A 52 17.32 17.73 9.76
C SER A 52 16.01 17.30 9.08
N LYS A 53 15.55 18.11 8.11
CA LYS A 53 14.35 17.80 7.32
C LYS A 53 14.48 16.42 6.65
N GLN A 54 15.62 16.14 6.03
CA GLN A 54 15.92 14.87 5.38
C GLN A 54 15.85 13.68 6.37
N SER A 55 16.54 13.76 7.52
CA SER A 55 16.52 12.66 8.49
C SER A 55 15.11 12.37 9.04
N LYS A 56 14.29 13.42 9.24
CA LYS A 56 12.87 13.27 9.61
C LYS A 56 12.07 12.59 8.51
N SER A 57 12.18 13.09 7.26
CA SER A 57 11.48 12.52 6.11
C SER A 57 11.83 11.05 5.88
N ILE A 58 13.10 10.65 6.04
CA ILE A 58 13.51 9.24 5.93
C ILE A 58 12.83 8.38 7.01
N ARG A 59 12.78 8.84 8.27
CA ARG A 59 12.11 8.09 9.34
C ARG A 59 10.61 7.97 9.08
N GLN A 60 9.97 9.07 8.70
CA GLN A 60 8.55 9.11 8.33
C GLN A 60 8.24 8.16 7.15
N ALA A 61 9.04 8.22 6.10
CA ALA A 61 8.92 7.37 4.93
C ALA A 61 9.06 5.87 5.29
N ASN A 62 9.98 5.53 6.20
CA ASN A 62 10.10 4.18 6.75
C ASN A 62 8.83 3.74 7.49
N VAL A 63 8.19 4.64 8.25
CA VAL A 63 6.91 4.31 8.89
C VAL A 63 5.83 4.03 7.85
N ILE A 64 5.67 4.93 6.87
CA ILE A 64 4.66 4.81 5.82
C ILE A 64 4.86 3.52 5.03
N TYR A 65 6.09 3.21 4.63
CA TYR A 65 6.39 1.97 3.91
C TYR A 65 6.12 0.73 4.75
N ARG A 66 6.39 0.75 6.05
CA ARG A 66 6.00 -0.34 6.95
C ARG A 66 4.49 -0.56 6.99
N ARG A 67 3.66 0.47 6.82
CA ARG A 67 2.20 0.30 6.69
C ARG A 67 1.83 -0.45 5.41
N VAL A 68 2.48 -0.10 4.29
CA VAL A 68 2.32 -0.79 3.01
C VAL A 68 2.68 -2.27 3.14
N VAL A 69 3.88 -2.57 3.65
CA VAL A 69 4.35 -3.95 3.84
C VAL A 69 3.45 -4.71 4.81
N SER A 70 3.03 -4.08 5.92
CA SER A 70 2.16 -4.71 6.92
C SER A 70 0.79 -5.10 6.38
N GLN A 71 0.34 -4.50 5.28
CA GLN A 71 -0.90 -4.89 4.61
C GLN A 71 -0.65 -5.87 3.47
N ALA A 72 0.38 -5.62 2.65
CA ALA A 72 0.71 -6.45 1.49
C ALA A 72 1.20 -7.86 1.86
N ASP A 73 1.89 -8.03 2.98
CA ASP A 73 2.46 -9.34 3.36
C ASP A 73 1.51 -10.22 4.19
N LYS A 74 0.39 -9.66 4.67
CA LYS A 74 -0.61 -10.39 5.47
C LYS A 74 -1.33 -11.45 4.63
N PRO A 75 -1.44 -12.71 5.10
CA PRO A 75 -2.19 -13.75 4.40
C PRO A 75 -3.65 -13.37 4.08
N ALA A 76 -4.32 -12.65 4.98
CA ALA A 76 -5.72 -12.32 4.84
C ALA A 76 -6.07 -11.51 3.58
N ILE A 77 -5.16 -10.71 3.02
CA ILE A 77 -5.44 -9.99 1.76
C ILE A 77 -5.55 -10.95 0.58
N TYR A 78 -4.73 -12.00 0.56
CA TYR A 78 -4.73 -13.04 -0.46
C TYR A 78 -5.99 -13.90 -0.34
N ASP A 79 -6.33 -14.30 0.89
CA ASP A 79 -7.53 -15.09 1.17
C ASP A 79 -8.83 -14.32 0.82
N ALA A 80 -8.89 -13.04 1.21
CA ALA A 80 -10.04 -12.17 0.94
C ALA A 80 -10.29 -12.02 -0.56
N PHE A 81 -9.23 -11.90 -1.36
CA PHE A 81 -9.34 -11.66 -2.80
C PHE A 81 -9.07 -12.91 -3.65
N ARG A 82 -9.04 -14.10 -3.04
CA ARG A 82 -8.84 -15.39 -3.73
C ARG A 82 -7.60 -15.39 -4.63
N LEU A 83 -6.53 -14.79 -4.16
CA LEU A 83 -5.24 -14.77 -4.84
C LEU A 83 -4.32 -15.79 -4.19
N GLU A 84 -3.57 -16.54 -4.99
CA GLU A 84 -2.46 -17.32 -4.45
C GLU A 84 -1.34 -16.37 -4.00
N LYS A 85 -0.70 -16.65 -2.87
CA LYS A 85 0.44 -15.87 -2.39
C LYS A 85 1.72 -16.26 -3.15
N THR A 86 2.00 -15.55 -4.23
CA THR A 86 3.22 -15.69 -5.05
C THR A 86 4.00 -14.37 -5.06
N PHE A 87 5.22 -14.36 -5.61
CA PHE A 87 5.97 -13.11 -5.78
C PHE A 87 5.18 -12.10 -6.63
N ARG A 88 4.54 -12.55 -7.72
CA ARG A 88 3.74 -11.71 -8.62
C ARG A 88 2.60 -11.03 -7.86
N THR A 89 1.78 -11.79 -7.14
CA THR A 89 0.63 -11.22 -6.42
C THR A 89 1.08 -10.37 -5.23
N ASN A 90 2.16 -10.73 -4.55
CA ASN A 90 2.77 -9.89 -3.51
C ASN A 90 3.25 -8.55 -4.06
N PHE A 91 3.96 -8.58 -5.18
CA PHE A 91 4.38 -7.38 -5.90
C PHE A 91 3.19 -6.51 -6.29
N SER A 92 2.12 -7.09 -6.86
CA SER A 92 0.89 -6.35 -7.15
C SER A 92 0.26 -5.72 -5.90
N MET A 93 0.26 -6.41 -4.75
CA MET A 93 -0.20 -5.82 -3.49
C MET A 93 0.68 -4.65 -3.04
N LEU A 94 2.01 -4.77 -3.14
CA LEU A 94 2.92 -3.66 -2.84
C LEU A 94 2.66 -2.46 -3.75
N VAL A 95 2.54 -2.68 -5.07
CA VAL A 95 2.29 -1.63 -6.08
C VAL A 95 0.99 -0.87 -5.79
N VAL A 96 -0.11 -1.58 -5.53
CA VAL A 96 -1.42 -0.95 -5.25
C VAL A 96 -1.35 -0.09 -3.98
N HIS A 97 -0.78 -0.60 -2.90
CA HIS A 97 -0.71 0.14 -1.63
C HIS A 97 0.31 1.28 -1.68
N MET A 98 1.41 1.12 -2.42
CA MET A 98 2.33 2.21 -2.73
C MET A 98 1.61 3.32 -3.51
N TRP A 99 0.88 2.98 -4.57
CA TRP A 99 0.11 3.96 -5.35
C TRP A 99 -0.90 4.71 -4.48
N LEU A 100 -1.65 4.02 -3.62
CA LEU A 100 -2.59 4.64 -2.67
C LEU A 100 -1.90 5.69 -1.78
N CYS A 101 -0.76 5.34 -1.18
CA CYS A 101 0.03 6.25 -0.36
C CYS A 101 0.60 7.43 -1.15
N LEU A 102 1.24 7.16 -2.29
CA LEU A 102 1.89 8.19 -3.12
C LEU A 102 0.86 9.18 -3.69
N ARG A 103 -0.29 8.69 -4.14
CA ARG A 103 -1.41 9.54 -4.60
C ARG A 103 -1.88 10.47 -3.47
N ARG A 104 -2.06 9.93 -2.27
CA ARG A 104 -2.50 10.72 -1.10
C ARG A 104 -1.44 11.74 -0.66
N LEU A 105 -0.16 11.35 -0.62
CA LEU A 105 0.94 12.26 -0.29
C LEU A 105 1.06 13.38 -1.33
N LYS A 106 0.98 13.07 -2.63
CA LYS A 106 1.03 14.06 -3.72
C LYS A 106 -0.02 15.15 -3.59
N ALA A 107 -1.20 14.84 -3.03
CA ALA A 107 -2.25 15.82 -2.76
C ALA A 107 -1.85 16.91 -1.74
N GLU A 108 -0.81 16.68 -0.94
CA GLU A 108 -0.25 17.64 0.04
C GLU A 108 0.80 18.58 -0.58
N GLY A 109 0.91 18.61 -1.91
CA GLY A 109 1.81 19.49 -2.63
C GLY A 109 3.27 19.08 -2.55
N LYS A 110 4.17 20.06 -2.63
CA LYS A 110 5.62 19.84 -2.76
C LYS A 110 6.20 18.98 -1.63
N GLU A 111 5.81 19.24 -0.38
CA GLU A 111 6.29 18.46 0.76
C GLU A 111 5.89 16.98 0.68
N GLY A 112 4.67 16.71 0.22
CA GLY A 112 4.18 15.35 0.06
C GLY A 112 4.87 14.62 -1.09
N VAL A 113 5.19 15.32 -2.18
CA VAL A 113 6.00 14.77 -3.28
C VAL A 113 7.41 14.44 -2.81
N GLU A 114 8.06 15.34 -2.05
CA GLU A 114 9.38 15.10 -1.46
C GLU A 114 9.37 13.89 -0.51
N LEU A 115 8.36 13.79 0.36
CA LEU A 115 8.23 12.63 1.25
C LEU A 115 7.95 11.34 0.48
N GLY A 116 7.10 11.40 -0.55
CA GLY A 116 6.79 10.27 -1.43
C GLY A 116 8.02 9.71 -2.15
N GLN A 117 8.97 10.56 -2.53
CA GLN A 117 10.25 10.13 -3.11
C GLN A 117 11.05 9.24 -2.14
N TYR A 118 11.15 9.62 -0.86
CA TYR A 118 11.79 8.77 0.14
C TYR A 118 11.05 7.45 0.36
N VAL A 119 9.71 7.45 0.30
CA VAL A 119 8.91 6.20 0.41
C VAL A 119 9.21 5.28 -0.78
N TYR A 120 9.31 5.83 -1.99
CA TYR A 120 9.65 5.09 -3.21
C TYR A 120 11.07 4.50 -3.16
N GLU A 121 12.05 5.26 -2.67
CA GLU A 121 13.43 4.78 -2.51
C GLU A 121 13.52 3.59 -1.53
N ILE A 122 12.83 3.68 -0.39
CA ILE A 122 12.76 2.58 0.59
C ILE A 122 12.07 1.37 -0.02
N TYR A 123 10.97 1.57 -0.76
CA TYR A 123 10.29 0.51 -1.49
C TYR A 123 11.20 -0.19 -2.50
N ASN A 124 11.97 0.56 -3.28
CA ASN A 124 12.87 -0.02 -4.28
C ASN A 124 13.97 -0.86 -3.63
N HIS A 125 14.51 -0.42 -2.49
CA HIS A 125 15.51 -1.19 -1.76
C HIS A 125 14.94 -2.50 -1.19
N ASP A 126 13.73 -2.47 -0.64
CA ASP A 126 13.05 -3.69 -0.18
C ASP A 126 12.71 -4.62 -1.35
N LEU A 127 12.24 -4.06 -2.48
CA LEU A 127 11.94 -4.82 -3.69
C LEU A 127 13.18 -5.54 -4.24
N GLU A 128 14.32 -4.84 -4.33
CA GLU A 128 15.59 -5.44 -4.74
C GLU A 128 15.97 -6.62 -3.84
N THR A 129 15.82 -6.44 -2.52
CA THR A 129 16.06 -7.50 -1.53
C THR A 129 15.12 -8.68 -1.72
N ARG A 130 13.83 -8.45 -2.01
CA ARG A 130 12.84 -9.50 -2.29
C ARG A 130 13.16 -10.26 -3.56
N VAL A 131 13.56 -9.58 -4.63
CA VAL A 131 13.96 -10.18 -5.92
C VAL A 131 15.19 -11.08 -5.74
N SER A 132 16.21 -10.59 -5.02
CA SER A 132 17.40 -11.38 -4.70
C SER A 132 17.04 -12.64 -3.89
N LYS A 133 16.18 -12.50 -2.86
CA LYS A 133 15.67 -13.63 -2.06
C LYS A 133 14.84 -14.63 -2.86
N ALA A 134 14.16 -14.19 -3.91
CA ALA A 134 13.43 -15.06 -4.84
C ALA A 134 14.36 -15.83 -5.81
N GLY A 135 15.69 -15.73 -5.63
CA GLY A 135 16.69 -16.47 -6.41
C GLY A 135 17.21 -15.72 -7.63
N VAL A 136 16.77 -14.48 -7.86
CA VAL A 136 17.20 -13.66 -8.99
C VAL A 136 18.39 -12.79 -8.57
N ASN A 137 19.59 -13.34 -8.71
CA ASN A 137 20.84 -12.62 -8.44
C ASN A 137 21.56 -12.21 -9.74
N LEU A 138 21.48 -13.05 -10.78
CA LEU A 138 21.96 -12.69 -12.12
C LEU A 138 20.91 -11.80 -12.80
N LEU A 139 21.36 -10.76 -13.50
CA LEU A 139 20.50 -9.80 -14.21
C LEU A 139 19.53 -9.02 -13.29
N LEU A 140 19.84 -8.86 -12.01
CA LEU A 140 19.02 -8.10 -11.05
C LEU A 140 18.63 -6.71 -11.59
N SER A 141 19.56 -5.96 -12.17
CA SER A 141 19.29 -4.65 -12.77
C SER A 141 18.35 -4.70 -13.98
N LYS A 142 18.31 -5.82 -14.72
CA LYS A 142 17.33 -6.01 -15.80
C LYS A 142 15.94 -6.25 -15.20
N TRP A 143 15.84 -7.13 -14.22
CA TRP A 143 14.58 -7.42 -13.53
C TRP A 143 14.00 -6.20 -12.82
N MET A 144 14.82 -5.44 -12.10
CA MET A 144 14.39 -4.20 -11.44
C MET A 144 13.83 -3.18 -12.44
N ARG A 145 14.46 -3.04 -13.62
CA ARG A 145 13.91 -2.16 -14.69
C ARG A 145 12.56 -2.64 -15.22
N GLU A 146 12.35 -3.95 -15.35
CA GLU A 146 11.04 -4.47 -15.77
C GLU A 146 9.98 -4.25 -14.68
N LEU A 147 10.31 -4.51 -13.41
CA LEU A 147 9.39 -4.25 -12.30
C LEU A 147 9.05 -2.76 -12.17
N GLU A 148 10.01 -1.87 -12.41
CA GLU A 148 9.79 -0.42 -12.43
C GLU A 148 8.80 -0.01 -13.54
N LYS A 149 8.93 -0.57 -14.75
CA LYS A 149 7.96 -0.34 -15.83
C LYS A 149 6.56 -0.80 -15.44
N VAL A 150 6.45 -1.98 -14.80
CA VAL A 150 5.15 -2.49 -14.33
C VAL A 150 4.57 -1.57 -13.24
N PHE A 151 5.40 -1.09 -12.30
CA PHE A 151 4.99 -0.17 -11.25
C PHE A 151 4.41 1.13 -11.82
N TYR A 152 5.13 1.81 -12.71
CA TYR A 152 4.63 3.06 -13.31
C TYR A 152 3.44 2.82 -14.25
N GLY A 153 3.42 1.71 -14.99
CA GLY A 153 2.28 1.31 -15.81
C GLY A 153 1.00 1.12 -14.98
N ASN A 154 1.11 0.51 -13.80
CA ASN A 154 0.02 0.38 -12.83
C ASN A 154 -0.44 1.74 -12.31
N ILE A 155 0.48 2.62 -11.92
CA ILE A 155 0.13 3.98 -11.45
C ILE A 155 -0.69 4.70 -12.51
N VAL A 156 -0.23 4.72 -13.77
CA VAL A 156 -0.95 5.39 -14.86
C VAL A 156 -2.34 4.75 -15.04
N ALA A 157 -2.42 3.42 -15.09
CA ALA A 157 -3.69 2.71 -15.26
C ALA A 157 -4.70 3.05 -14.16
N PHE A 158 -4.27 3.03 -12.89
CA PHE A 158 -5.16 3.33 -11.75
C PHE A 158 -5.51 4.81 -11.66
N GLU A 159 -4.57 5.72 -11.92
CA GLU A 159 -4.82 7.17 -11.98
C GLU A 159 -5.88 7.49 -13.04
N THR A 160 -5.71 6.99 -14.27
CA THR A 160 -6.65 7.20 -15.38
C THR A 160 -8.03 6.64 -15.04
N ALA A 161 -8.10 5.45 -14.46
CA ALA A 161 -9.34 4.80 -14.06
C ALA A 161 -10.07 5.48 -12.89
N MET A 162 -9.42 6.44 -12.22
CA MET A 162 -9.96 7.19 -11.07
C MET A 162 -10.24 8.67 -11.40
N LEU A 163 -10.13 9.08 -12.67
CA LEU A 163 -10.47 10.44 -13.08
C LEU A 163 -12.00 10.69 -13.01
N PRO A 164 -12.45 11.94 -12.76
CA PRO A 164 -13.89 12.27 -12.67
C PRO A 164 -14.75 11.91 -13.91
N GLY A 165 -14.14 11.70 -15.08
CA GLY A 165 -14.82 11.28 -16.31
C GLY A 165 -14.60 9.81 -16.70
N ALA A 166 -13.93 9.02 -15.86
CA ALA A 166 -13.71 7.60 -16.12
C ALA A 166 -15.03 6.81 -16.09
N LYS A 167 -15.12 5.78 -16.92
CA LYS A 167 -16.28 4.87 -16.91
C LYS A 167 -16.30 4.06 -15.63
N HIS A 168 -17.49 3.63 -15.22
CA HIS A 168 -17.68 2.87 -13.98
C HIS A 168 -16.76 1.63 -13.90
N ASP A 169 -16.51 0.96 -15.02
CA ASP A 169 -15.76 -0.29 -15.08
C ASP A 169 -14.26 -0.09 -15.36
N ASP A 170 -13.77 1.14 -15.59
CA ASP A 170 -12.36 1.38 -15.94
C ASP A 170 -11.41 0.89 -14.84
N LEU A 171 -11.74 1.13 -13.57
CA LEU A 171 -10.93 0.64 -12.46
C LEU A 171 -11.01 -0.89 -12.33
N LEU A 172 -12.18 -1.47 -12.60
CA LEU A 172 -12.34 -2.92 -12.58
C LEU A 172 -11.45 -3.58 -13.64
N ASN A 173 -11.45 -3.03 -14.84
CA ASN A 173 -10.61 -3.49 -15.95
C ASN A 173 -9.11 -3.29 -15.66
N ALA A 174 -8.72 -2.15 -15.09
CA ALA A 174 -7.34 -1.90 -14.67
C ALA A 174 -6.88 -2.88 -13.59
N VAL A 175 -7.73 -3.16 -12.59
CA VAL A 175 -7.45 -4.12 -11.53
C VAL A 175 -7.32 -5.53 -12.09
N TRP A 176 -8.26 -5.95 -12.95
CA TRP A 176 -8.19 -7.26 -13.61
C TRP A 176 -6.85 -7.43 -14.33
N LYS A 177 -6.54 -6.51 -15.25
CA LYS A 177 -5.37 -6.60 -16.11
C LYS A 177 -4.06 -6.62 -15.33
N ASN A 178 -3.93 -5.82 -14.27
CA ASN A 178 -2.65 -5.60 -13.62
C ASN A 178 -2.44 -6.43 -12.34
N VAL A 179 -3.49 -7.03 -11.78
CA VAL A 179 -3.42 -7.77 -10.51
C VAL A 179 -3.83 -9.22 -10.68
N PHE A 180 -4.90 -9.48 -11.42
CA PHE A 180 -5.48 -10.83 -11.50
C PHE A 180 -5.02 -11.60 -12.74
N ALA A 181 -5.05 -10.98 -13.92
CA ALA A 181 -4.62 -11.61 -15.17
C ALA A 181 -3.13 -11.99 -15.13
N GLU A 182 -2.81 -13.26 -15.33
CA GLU A 182 -1.42 -13.75 -15.35
C GLU A 182 -0.65 -13.26 -16.59
N ASP A 183 -1.34 -13.21 -17.73
CA ASP A 183 -0.83 -12.79 -19.02
C ASP A 183 -1.14 -11.32 -19.36
N GLY A 184 -1.83 -10.60 -18.45
CA GLY A 184 -2.29 -9.24 -18.69
C GLY A 184 -3.43 -9.14 -19.72
N SER A 185 -4.16 -10.23 -19.98
CA SER A 185 -5.31 -10.25 -20.88
C SER A 185 -6.39 -9.25 -20.46
N SER A 186 -7.00 -8.60 -21.44
CA SER A 186 -8.14 -7.71 -21.21
C SER A 186 -9.46 -8.46 -21.02
N LYS A 187 -9.52 -9.75 -21.38
CA LYS A 187 -10.75 -10.55 -21.25
C LYS A 187 -10.91 -11.01 -19.81
N LEU A 188 -11.89 -10.45 -19.12
CA LEU A 188 -12.21 -10.79 -17.74
C LEU A 188 -12.73 -12.23 -17.63
N ASP A 189 -12.11 -13.01 -16.75
CA ASP A 189 -12.61 -14.34 -16.38
C ASP A 189 -13.82 -14.21 -15.45
N ALA A 190 -14.93 -14.87 -15.83
CA ALA A 190 -16.16 -14.92 -15.06
C ALA A 190 -15.95 -15.53 -13.66
N ALA A 191 -15.02 -16.48 -13.50
CA ALA A 191 -14.73 -17.09 -12.22
C ALA A 191 -14.01 -16.12 -11.25
N ALA A 192 -13.19 -15.21 -11.80
CA ALA A 192 -12.45 -14.20 -11.03
C ALA A 192 -13.26 -12.93 -10.74
N LEU A 193 -14.31 -12.64 -11.53
CA LEU A 193 -15.11 -11.42 -11.44
C LEU A 193 -15.53 -11.03 -10.00
N PRO A 194 -16.04 -11.93 -9.13
CA PRO A 194 -16.42 -11.54 -7.77
C PRO A 194 -15.25 -11.01 -6.93
N ALA A 195 -14.06 -11.60 -7.09
CA ALA A 195 -12.85 -11.19 -6.38
C ALA A 195 -12.31 -9.86 -6.91
N VAL A 196 -12.28 -9.69 -8.24
CA VAL A 196 -11.89 -8.44 -8.90
C VAL A 196 -12.80 -7.30 -8.42
N MET A 197 -14.12 -7.50 -8.47
CA MET A 197 -15.09 -6.51 -7.99
C MET A 197 -14.90 -6.16 -6.51
N ALA A 198 -14.60 -7.15 -5.66
CA ALA A 198 -14.33 -6.92 -4.25
C ALA A 198 -13.05 -6.09 -4.05
N PHE A 199 -11.98 -6.39 -4.79
CA PHE A 199 -10.73 -5.64 -4.71
C PHE A 199 -10.85 -4.22 -5.28
N THR A 200 -11.60 -4.04 -6.38
CA THR A 200 -11.95 -2.71 -6.91
C THR A 200 -12.70 -1.87 -5.88
N ARG A 201 -13.65 -2.46 -5.15
CA ARG A 201 -14.35 -1.77 -4.05
C ARG A 201 -13.41 -1.42 -2.90
N TYR A 202 -12.53 -2.33 -2.51
CA TYR A 202 -11.50 -2.08 -1.50
C TYR A 202 -10.63 -0.88 -1.91
N ILE A 203 -10.09 -0.88 -3.13
CA ILE A 203 -9.24 0.21 -3.64
C ILE A 203 -9.97 1.56 -3.59
N ARG A 204 -11.20 1.64 -4.12
CA ARG A 204 -12.00 2.88 -4.07
C ARG A 204 -12.22 3.35 -2.64
N ARG A 205 -12.56 2.41 -1.75
CA ARG A 205 -12.79 2.72 -0.35
C ARG A 205 -11.51 3.24 0.31
N GLU A 206 -10.37 2.58 0.12
CA GLU A 206 -9.09 3.02 0.69
C GLU A 206 -8.67 4.39 0.16
N CYS A 207 -8.88 4.69 -1.14
CA CYS A 207 -8.66 6.04 -1.67
C CYS A 207 -9.47 7.09 -0.90
N ILE A 208 -10.77 6.83 -0.68
CA ILE A 208 -11.64 7.76 0.05
C ILE A 208 -11.19 7.86 1.51
N CYS A 209 -10.89 6.74 2.17
CA CYS A 209 -10.49 6.73 3.58
C CYS A 209 -9.16 7.44 3.80
N LEU A 210 -8.19 7.25 2.91
CA LEU A 210 -6.94 8.02 2.90
C LEU A 210 -7.19 9.51 2.66
N SER A 211 -8.11 9.88 1.76
CA SER A 211 -8.47 11.30 1.56
C SER A 211 -9.10 11.95 2.81
N LEU A 212 -9.78 11.16 3.64
CA LEU A 212 -10.33 11.58 4.93
C LEU A 212 -9.30 11.53 6.08
N THR A 213 -8.13 10.94 5.83
CA THR A 213 -7.03 10.87 6.80
C THR A 213 -6.25 12.17 6.76
N ASP A 214 -6.05 12.78 7.92
CA ASP A 214 -5.41 14.09 8.04
C ASP A 214 -3.93 14.06 7.63
N LYS A 215 -3.40 15.23 7.30
CA LYS A 215 -2.01 15.40 6.83
C LYS A 215 -1.00 14.87 7.86
N GLU A 216 -1.23 15.09 9.14
CA GLU A 216 -0.30 14.70 10.20
C GLU A 216 -0.20 13.18 10.31
N ALA A 217 -1.33 12.48 10.32
CA ALA A 217 -1.38 11.02 10.30
C ALA A 217 -0.72 10.44 9.05
N MET A 218 -0.97 11.04 7.87
CA MET A 218 -0.32 10.62 6.62
C MET A 218 1.19 10.81 6.65
N PHE A 219 1.69 11.97 7.08
CA PHE A 219 3.11 12.29 7.08
C PHE A 219 3.89 11.54 8.16
N SER A 220 3.29 11.30 9.33
CA SER A 220 3.92 10.50 10.39
C SER A 220 3.84 8.99 10.13
N GLY A 221 2.98 8.56 9.21
CA GLY A 221 2.66 7.15 9.00
C GLY A 221 1.82 6.55 10.14
N ASN A 222 1.13 7.39 10.92
CA ASN A 222 0.19 6.97 11.97
C ASN A 222 -1.21 6.67 11.40
N PHE A 223 -1.25 5.78 10.42
CA PHE A 223 -2.48 5.24 9.83
C PHE A 223 -2.33 3.74 9.62
N MET A 224 -3.44 3.03 9.42
CA MET A 224 -3.46 1.63 9.00
C MET A 224 -4.48 1.44 7.89
N PHE A 225 -4.12 0.69 6.85
CA PHE A 225 -5.09 0.23 5.86
C PHE A 225 -6.20 -0.56 6.54
N THR A 226 -7.38 -0.58 5.92
CA THR A 226 -8.52 -1.32 6.47
C THR A 226 -8.14 -2.79 6.68
N PRO A 227 -8.24 -3.31 7.92
CA PRO A 227 -7.91 -4.69 8.21
C PRO A 227 -8.85 -5.63 7.46
N LEU A 228 -8.28 -6.67 6.87
CA LEU A 228 -9.01 -7.76 6.21
C LEU A 228 -9.05 -9.02 7.08
N ASP A 229 -8.59 -8.89 8.33
CA ASP A 229 -8.69 -9.90 9.37
C ASP A 229 -10.06 -9.73 10.07
N ASN A 230 -10.74 -10.82 10.43
CA ASN A 230 -11.92 -10.70 11.30
C ASN A 230 -11.48 -10.07 12.64
N PRO A 231 -12.21 -9.09 13.20
CA PRO A 231 -12.00 -8.74 14.60
C PRO A 231 -12.18 -10.01 15.42
N LYS A 232 -11.19 -10.30 16.29
CA LYS A 232 -11.35 -11.36 17.28
C LYS A 232 -12.65 -11.09 18.08
N PRO A 233 -13.43 -12.13 18.40
CA PRO A 233 -14.64 -11.98 19.20
C PRO A 233 -14.34 -11.32 20.54
#